data_AF-A0AA35KGQ6-F1
#
_entry.id   AF-A0AA35KGQ6-F1
#
_cell.length_a   1.000
_cell.length_b   1.000
_cell.length_c   1.000
_cell.angle_alpha   90.00
_cell.angle_beta   90.00
_cell.angle_gamma   90.00
#
_symmetry.space_group_name_H-M   'P 1'
#
loop_
_entity.id
_entity.type
_entity.pdbx_description
1 polymer ?
#
loop_
_entity_poly.entity_id
_entity_poly.type
_entity_poly.pdbx_seq_one_letter_code
_entity_poly.pdbx_strand_id
1 'polypeptide(L)'
;MKNLLVYLLPFLLRTCCTSQNVCEEPPDIDFGEIRSGEKAAYIESDRVQYNCNPGFVLEGSEWITCSGRKWTPTPKCLAPCIVTKQQLEAKNLLLSGNRVRTQLIQHNHMLQFQCREGHVLTVPMDRKCLDGHMDLPSCISERGKNCSCPPAIENGDIITLSKKQYKAGSSVQFKCQKYYSLEGDNRTFCDNGTWTKAPVCLEPCAISLAEMENRKIEIKRKLDGDISENIYVPRGGSVEFTCKMGYMVTTNPSQSVSVIQCNGDSIVYPECKEIVCSPPQIENGNFQPNQIQYEYEDTIETQCESGYQLQSRQATSTCTETGWSPPPICIPKNCDYIRIENGKLSDSYERWKDYYFPRRVGQTVDYYCSYGFLPINKETWSRSSCTKFGWSPEPKCFKKCDIPRQLAHGTFNAHTWQKYIEGEEISFSCENGYDPANQQAKAVCTKNGWSPAPRCDMKKTE
;
A
#
# COMPACT_ATOMS: atom_id res chain seq x y z
N MET A 1 30.55 65.63 -20.42
CA MET A 1 30.15 65.43 -21.83
C MET A 1 29.84 63.96 -22.04
N LYS A 2 28.60 63.65 -22.45
CA LYS A 2 28.07 62.46 -23.17
C LYS A 2 28.14 61.09 -22.43
N ASN A 3 27.00 60.49 -22.03
CA ASN A 3 26.08 59.60 -22.80
C ASN A 3 26.80 58.32 -23.31
N LEU A 4 26.33 57.07 -23.23
CA LEU A 4 24.99 56.49 -23.06
C LEU A 4 25.09 54.95 -22.81
N LEU A 5 24.08 54.38 -22.12
CA LEU A 5 23.46 53.02 -22.09
C LEU A 5 24.23 51.71 -22.48
N VAL A 6 24.34 50.70 -21.58
CA VAL A 6 23.44 49.53 -21.28
C VAL A 6 23.74 48.27 -22.10
N TYR A 7 24.01 47.14 -21.43
CA TYR A 7 23.42 45.82 -21.74
C TYR A 7 23.35 44.93 -20.48
N LEU A 8 22.16 44.35 -20.30
CA LEU A 8 21.74 43.35 -19.30
C LEU A 8 22.30 41.96 -19.60
N LEU A 9 22.57 41.15 -18.57
CA LEU A 9 21.83 39.92 -18.27
C LEU A 9 22.34 39.24 -16.96
N PRO A 10 21.45 38.57 -16.21
CA PRO A 10 21.66 38.07 -14.87
C PRO A 10 22.17 36.61 -14.88
N PHE A 11 23.05 36.26 -13.94
CA PHE A 11 23.23 34.86 -13.56
C PHE A 11 22.92 34.69 -12.08
N LEU A 12 21.69 34.24 -11.88
CA LEU A 12 21.15 33.52 -10.74
C LEU A 12 22.26 32.77 -9.97
N LEU A 13 22.62 33.28 -8.79
CA LEU A 13 23.02 32.42 -7.70
C LEU A 13 21.82 31.51 -7.42
N ARG A 14 21.85 30.30 -7.99
CA ARG A 14 21.10 29.17 -7.45
C ARG A 14 21.62 28.94 -6.03
N THR A 15 21.06 29.67 -5.07
CA THR A 15 20.93 29.17 -3.71
C THR A 15 20.22 27.84 -3.85
N CYS A 16 20.98 26.77 -3.66
CA CYS A 16 20.41 25.47 -3.38
C CYS A 16 19.49 25.68 -2.18
N CYS A 17 18.17 25.67 -2.38
CA CYS A 17 17.25 25.37 -1.28
C CYS A 17 17.51 23.91 -0.93
N THR A 18 18.53 23.66 -0.10
CA THR A 18 18.52 22.48 0.74
C THR A 18 17.24 22.59 1.55
N SER A 19 16.25 21.77 1.21
CA SER A 19 15.08 21.52 2.06
C SER A 19 15.61 21.03 3.40
N GLN A 20 15.89 21.96 4.28
CA GLN A 20 16.38 21.68 5.61
C GLN A 20 15.19 21.05 6.34
N ASN A 21 15.31 19.75 6.66
CA ASN A 21 14.35 19.04 7.49
C ASN A 21 14.51 19.55 8.93
N VAL A 22 14.13 20.81 9.12
CA VAL A 22 14.22 21.53 10.37
C VAL A 22 12.86 21.41 11.05
N CYS A 23 12.88 20.96 12.30
CA CYS A 23 11.72 21.00 13.17
C CYS A 23 11.58 22.39 13.79
N GLU A 24 10.34 22.75 14.11
CA GLU A 24 10.03 23.90 14.96
C GLU A 24 10.59 23.70 16.38
N GLU A 25 10.51 24.73 17.21
CA GLU A 25 10.91 24.63 18.61
C GLU A 25 10.16 23.47 19.32
N PRO A 26 10.83 22.74 20.22
CA PRO A 26 10.22 21.64 20.95
C PRO A 26 8.98 22.12 21.73
N PRO A 27 7.85 21.41 21.69
CA PRO A 27 6.63 21.83 22.39
C PRO A 27 6.82 21.83 23.92
N ASP A 28 6.26 22.83 24.61
CA ASP A 28 6.14 22.77 26.07
C ASP A 28 5.18 21.65 26.51
N ILE A 29 5.42 21.09 27.70
CA ILE A 29 4.54 20.08 28.31
C ILE A 29 4.06 20.56 29.68
N ASP A 30 2.83 20.18 30.03
CA ASP A 30 2.27 20.51 31.34
C ASP A 30 3.07 19.82 32.47
N PHE A 31 3.42 20.60 33.49
CA PHE A 31 4.14 20.14 34.68
C PHE A 31 5.48 19.44 34.40
N GLY A 32 6.16 19.82 33.32
CA GLY A 32 7.51 19.38 33.00
C GLY A 32 8.35 20.49 32.40
N GLU A 33 9.63 20.21 32.21
CA GLU A 33 10.64 21.13 31.68
C GLU A 33 11.52 20.43 30.64
N ILE A 34 12.02 21.22 29.69
CA ILE A 34 13.04 20.75 28.74
C ILE A 34 14.38 20.79 29.46
N ARG A 35 15.02 19.62 29.57
CA ARG A 35 16.34 19.47 30.21
C ARG A 35 17.50 19.76 29.26
N SER A 36 17.26 19.59 27.96
CA SER A 36 18.28 19.82 26.93
C SER A 36 18.48 21.32 26.70
N GLY A 37 19.69 21.76 26.41
CA GLY A 37 19.94 23.16 26.04
C GLY A 37 19.25 23.54 24.73
N GLU A 38 18.80 24.79 24.64
CA GLU A 38 18.22 25.36 23.42
C GLU A 38 19.24 25.34 22.27
N LYS A 39 18.79 24.95 21.08
CA LYS A 39 19.57 25.01 19.83
C LYS A 39 18.98 26.09 18.92
N ALA A 40 19.85 26.76 18.16
CA ALA A 40 19.41 27.76 17.18
C ALA A 40 18.54 27.17 16.04
N ALA A 41 18.67 25.86 15.76
CA ALA A 41 17.79 25.10 14.88
C ALA A 41 17.85 23.61 15.22
N TYR A 42 16.72 22.90 15.08
CA TYR A 42 16.61 21.46 15.29
C TYR A 42 16.46 20.75 13.95
N ILE A 43 17.34 19.80 13.63
CA ILE A 43 17.34 19.07 12.35
C ILE A 43 16.94 17.60 12.53
N GLU A 44 16.69 16.91 11.42
CA GLU A 44 16.37 15.48 11.38
C GLU A 44 17.25 14.65 12.35
N SER A 45 16.62 13.77 13.13
CA SER A 45 17.22 12.93 14.17
C SER A 45 17.76 13.66 15.40
N ASP A 46 17.62 14.99 15.51
CA ASP A 46 17.86 15.68 16.78
C ASP A 46 16.88 15.20 17.85
N ARG A 47 17.36 15.13 19.09
CA ARG A 47 16.58 14.68 20.24
C ARG A 47 16.58 15.72 21.34
N VAL A 48 15.43 15.85 22.00
CA VAL A 48 15.22 16.76 23.13
C VAL A 48 14.69 15.97 24.31
N GLN A 49 15.37 16.10 25.45
CA GLN A 49 15.01 15.43 26.70
C GLN A 49 14.09 16.32 27.53
N TYR A 50 13.03 15.72 28.05
CA TYR A 50 12.12 16.30 29.01
C TYR A 50 12.32 15.68 30.39
N ASN A 51 12.00 16.45 31.43
CA ASN A 51 11.90 15.99 32.80
C ASN A 51 10.59 16.50 33.40
N CYS A 52 9.98 15.72 34.29
CA CYS A 52 8.78 16.15 34.99
C CYS A 52 9.14 16.92 36.27
N ASN A 53 8.25 17.84 36.66
CA ASN A 53 8.37 18.57 37.91
C ASN A 53 8.40 17.62 39.13
N PRO A 54 9.02 18.02 40.26
CA PRO A 54 9.12 17.17 41.44
C PRO A 54 7.77 16.59 41.88
N GLY A 55 7.71 15.25 41.97
CA GLY A 55 6.52 14.51 42.40
C GLY A 55 5.61 14.05 41.26
N PHE A 56 5.84 14.49 40.01
CA PHE A 56 5.17 13.98 38.83
C PHE A 56 5.92 12.78 38.25
N VAL A 57 5.19 11.85 37.65
CA VAL A 57 5.75 10.64 37.02
C VAL A 57 5.66 10.76 35.51
N LEU A 58 6.78 10.57 34.82
CA LEU A 58 6.84 10.64 33.35
C LEU A 58 6.19 9.40 32.72
N GLU A 59 5.18 9.63 31.87
CA GLU A 59 4.55 8.64 31.02
C GLU A 59 4.93 8.89 29.55
N GLY A 60 5.44 7.84 28.90
CA GLY A 60 5.94 7.92 27.53
C GLY A 60 7.47 7.97 27.46
N SER A 61 8.00 8.45 26.34
CA SER A 61 9.45 8.58 26.16
C SER A 61 9.92 9.91 26.73
N GLU A 62 10.96 9.89 27.57
CA GLU A 62 11.62 11.13 28.05
C GLU A 62 12.29 11.92 26.89
N TRP A 63 12.43 11.31 25.71
CA TRP A 63 13.04 11.91 24.54
C TRP A 63 12.05 12.03 23.40
N ILE A 64 11.95 13.21 22.80
CA ILE A 64 11.33 13.38 21.50
C ILE A 64 12.41 13.48 20.42
N THR A 65 12.10 13.02 19.21
CA THR A 65 13.00 13.03 18.05
C THR A 65 12.38 13.83 16.90
N CYS A 66 13.17 14.68 16.25
CA CYS A 66 12.76 15.39 15.05
C CYS A 66 12.78 14.43 13.87
N SER A 67 11.63 14.17 13.23
CA SER A 67 11.55 13.36 12.03
C SER A 67 10.62 13.96 10.99
N GLY A 68 11.15 14.23 9.79
CA GLY A 68 10.38 14.76 8.66
C GLY A 68 9.74 16.11 8.96
N ARG A 69 10.43 17.00 9.70
CA ARG A 69 9.96 18.31 10.20
C ARG A 69 8.90 18.26 11.33
N LYS A 70 8.62 17.08 11.89
CA LYS A 70 7.71 16.94 13.04
C LYS A 70 8.41 16.26 14.20
N TRP A 71 8.07 16.66 15.41
CA TRP A 71 8.49 15.95 16.61
C TRP A 71 7.68 14.65 16.80
N THR A 72 8.32 13.61 17.31
CA THR A 72 7.61 12.46 17.87
C THR A 72 6.73 12.89 19.05
N PRO A 73 5.68 12.12 19.43
CA PRO A 73 4.79 12.48 20.53
C PRO A 73 5.52 12.80 21.83
N THR A 74 5.10 13.87 22.51
CA THR A 74 5.67 14.32 23.78
C THR A 74 5.28 13.41 24.94
N PRO A 75 6.12 13.28 25.99
CA PRO A 75 5.72 12.61 27.22
C PRO A 75 4.65 13.40 27.97
N LYS A 76 3.95 12.71 28.87
CA LYS A 76 3.00 13.30 29.82
C LYS A 76 3.58 13.22 31.23
N CYS A 77 3.39 14.27 32.02
CA CYS A 77 3.76 14.27 33.43
C CYS A 77 2.51 14.02 34.28
N LEU A 78 2.42 12.83 34.87
CA LEU A 78 1.25 12.38 35.63
C LEU A 78 1.35 12.81 37.09
N ALA A 79 0.29 13.44 37.58
CA ALA A 79 0.27 14.07 38.90
C ALA A 79 0.22 13.02 40.04
N PRO A 80 0.86 13.32 41.20
CA PRO A 80 0.70 12.54 42.41
C PRO A 80 -0.62 12.91 43.11
N CYS A 81 -1.16 11.96 43.88
CA CYS A 81 -2.35 12.18 44.69
C CYS A 81 -1.97 12.68 46.08
N ILE A 82 -2.71 13.67 46.58
CA ILE A 82 -2.56 14.20 47.94
C ILE A 82 -3.83 13.85 48.73
N VAL A 83 -3.69 12.92 49.67
CA VAL A 83 -4.75 12.58 50.62
C VAL A 83 -4.49 13.32 51.91
N THR A 84 -5.30 14.33 52.20
CA THR A 84 -5.12 15.21 53.37
C THR A 84 -5.69 14.62 54.64
N LYS A 85 -5.14 15.03 55.79
CA LYS A 85 -5.71 14.72 57.11
C LYS A 85 -7.20 15.07 57.21
N GLN A 86 -7.60 16.23 56.68
CA GLN A 86 -8.98 16.72 56.71
C GLN A 86 -9.93 15.81 55.91
N GLN A 87 -9.51 15.33 54.73
CA GLN A 87 -10.30 14.39 53.93
C GLN A 87 -10.51 13.06 54.66
N LEU A 88 -9.48 12.55 55.34
CA LEU A 88 -9.58 11.31 56.13
C LEU A 88 -10.56 11.47 57.30
N GLU A 89 -10.45 12.57 58.05
CA GLU A 89 -11.31 12.86 59.20
C GLU A 89 -12.77 13.06 58.79
N ALA A 90 -13.02 13.81 57.72
CA ALA A 90 -14.36 14.06 57.21
C ALA A 90 -15.10 12.77 56.78
N LYS A 91 -14.35 11.74 56.37
CA LYS A 91 -14.89 10.46 55.89
C LYS A 91 -14.74 9.30 56.89
N ASN A 92 -14.30 9.56 58.13
CA ASN A 92 -14.01 8.54 59.15
C ASN A 92 -13.02 7.45 58.67
N LEU A 93 -12.07 7.84 57.82
CA LEU A 93 -11.04 6.96 57.27
C LEU A 93 -9.77 6.96 58.13
N LEU A 94 -9.10 5.82 58.14
CA LEU A 94 -7.82 5.55 58.75
C LEU A 94 -6.87 4.97 57.68
N LEU A 95 -5.59 5.29 57.78
CA LEU A 95 -4.54 4.63 57.00
C LEU A 95 -4.01 3.41 57.76
N SER A 96 -3.21 2.59 57.08
CA SER A 96 -2.52 1.44 57.68
C SER A 96 -1.85 1.80 59.02
N GLY A 97 -2.12 0.97 60.03
CA GLY A 97 -1.68 1.20 61.42
C GLY A 97 -2.51 2.23 62.20
N ASN A 98 -3.79 2.43 61.84
CA ASN A 98 -4.74 3.36 62.51
C ASN A 98 -4.27 4.82 62.52
N ARG A 99 -3.57 5.26 61.46
CA ARG A 99 -2.99 6.61 61.39
C ARG A 99 -3.91 7.57 60.63
N VAL A 100 -3.92 8.84 61.05
CA VAL A 100 -4.61 9.93 60.36
C VAL A 100 -3.60 11.04 60.07
N ARG A 101 -3.00 11.01 58.87
CA ARG A 101 -1.99 11.97 58.44
C ARG A 101 -2.09 12.23 56.95
N THR A 102 -1.61 13.38 56.51
CA THR A 102 -1.49 13.66 55.07
C THR A 102 -0.51 12.69 54.42
N GLN A 103 -0.90 12.12 53.30
CA GLN A 103 -0.08 11.18 52.53
C GLN A 103 0.00 11.63 51.08
N LEU A 104 1.22 11.66 50.55
CA LEU A 104 1.50 11.84 49.13
C LEU A 104 1.68 10.46 48.50
N ILE A 105 0.98 10.22 47.38
CA ILE A 105 0.96 8.94 46.68
C ILE A 105 1.33 9.20 45.23
N GLN A 106 2.38 8.55 44.76
CA GLN A 106 2.82 8.66 43.36
C GLN A 106 1.78 8.05 42.42
N HIS A 107 1.77 8.51 41.17
CA HIS A 107 0.94 7.91 40.13
C HIS A 107 1.16 6.39 40.09
N ASN A 108 0.09 5.64 39.84
CA ASN A 108 0.03 4.19 39.84
C ASN A 108 0.29 3.46 41.17
N HIS A 109 0.59 4.16 42.26
CA HIS A 109 0.74 3.53 43.57
C HIS A 109 -0.61 3.33 44.27
N MET A 110 -0.67 2.30 45.13
CA MET A 110 -1.85 1.95 45.92
C MET A 110 -1.73 2.48 47.35
N LEU A 111 -2.87 2.87 47.93
CA LEU A 111 -2.99 3.23 49.35
C LEU A 111 -4.13 2.42 50.00
N GLN A 112 -3.86 1.88 51.18
CA GLN A 112 -4.84 1.11 51.94
C GLN A 112 -5.57 2.00 52.96
N PHE A 113 -6.89 1.87 52.98
CA PHE A 113 -7.78 2.58 53.89
C PHE A 113 -8.52 1.60 54.81
N GLN A 114 -8.88 2.08 55.99
CA GLN A 114 -9.69 1.38 56.98
C GLN A 114 -10.72 2.37 57.53
N CYS A 115 -11.87 1.88 57.98
CA CYS A 115 -12.82 2.74 58.69
C CYS A 115 -12.53 2.77 60.18
N ARG A 116 -12.94 3.85 60.84
CA ARG A 116 -13.03 3.87 62.31
C ARG A 116 -13.98 2.79 62.82
N GLU A 117 -13.83 2.42 64.08
CA GLU A 117 -14.65 1.39 64.73
C GLU A 117 -16.16 1.66 64.57
N GLY A 118 -16.94 0.61 64.32
CA GLY A 118 -18.38 0.68 64.09
C GLY A 118 -18.79 1.20 62.71
N HIS A 119 -17.89 1.18 61.74
CA HIS A 119 -18.15 1.56 60.34
C HIS A 119 -17.60 0.51 59.37
N VAL A 120 -18.25 0.38 58.22
CA VAL A 120 -17.91 -0.56 57.15
C VAL A 120 -17.49 0.20 55.89
N LEU A 121 -16.44 -0.28 55.22
CA LEU A 121 -15.95 0.27 53.95
C LEU A 121 -16.91 -0.08 52.80
N THR A 122 -17.23 0.90 51.96
CA THR A 122 -18.09 0.70 50.80
C THR A 122 -17.39 0.06 49.60
N VAL A 123 -16.08 0.20 49.50
CA VAL A 123 -15.25 -0.26 48.37
C VAL A 123 -14.07 -1.07 48.89
N PRO A 124 -13.33 -1.80 48.03
CA PRO A 124 -12.07 -2.41 48.43
C PRO A 124 -11.14 -1.41 49.13
N MET A 125 -10.44 -1.89 50.16
CA MET A 125 -9.57 -1.06 51.01
C MET A 125 -8.41 -0.40 50.24
N ASP A 126 -7.97 -1.00 49.14
CA ASP A 126 -6.84 -0.54 48.34
C ASP A 126 -7.31 0.36 47.20
N ARG A 127 -6.79 1.59 47.14
CA ARG A 127 -7.12 2.57 46.09
C ARG A 127 -5.87 3.03 45.36
N LYS A 128 -5.96 3.11 44.03
CA LYS A 128 -4.87 3.52 43.15
C LYS A 128 -4.90 5.03 42.90
N CYS A 129 -3.73 5.65 42.86
CA CYS A 129 -3.59 7.01 42.36
C CYS A 129 -3.54 7.00 40.83
N LEU A 130 -4.45 7.72 40.18
CA LEU A 130 -4.51 7.89 38.73
C LEU A 130 -4.49 9.38 38.41
N ASP A 131 -3.38 9.84 37.83
CA ASP A 131 -3.11 11.24 37.46
C ASP A 131 -3.71 12.30 38.41
N GLY A 132 -3.21 12.35 39.65
CA GLY A 132 -3.66 13.29 40.68
C GLY A 132 -5.03 12.98 41.30
N HIS A 133 -5.79 12.05 40.74
CA HIS A 133 -7.09 11.63 41.23
C HIS A 133 -7.01 10.30 41.98
N MET A 134 -7.51 10.30 43.23
CA MET A 134 -7.73 9.10 44.02
C MET A 134 -9.13 9.18 44.61
N ASP A 135 -10.02 8.30 44.18
CA ASP A 135 -11.37 8.21 44.72
C ASP A 135 -11.34 7.53 46.10
N LEU A 136 -11.64 8.32 47.14
CA LEU A 136 -11.57 7.91 48.54
C LEU A 136 -12.77 7.03 48.93
N PRO A 137 -12.56 5.94 49.69
CA PRO A 137 -13.66 5.11 50.17
C PRO A 137 -14.66 5.90 51.02
N SER A 138 -15.88 5.40 51.10
CA SER A 138 -16.85 5.87 52.09
C SER A 138 -16.95 4.86 53.24
N CYS A 139 -17.14 5.38 54.45
CA CYS A 139 -17.35 4.59 55.66
C CYS A 139 -18.79 4.76 56.12
N ILE A 140 -19.57 3.68 56.07
CA ILE A 140 -20.97 3.70 56.48
C ILE A 140 -21.07 3.23 57.93
N SER A 141 -21.82 3.95 58.74
CA SER A 141 -22.01 3.59 60.15
C SER A 141 -22.86 2.33 60.28
N GLU A 142 -22.42 1.41 61.12
CA GLU A 142 -23.23 0.24 61.53
C GLU A 142 -24.29 0.63 62.56
N ARG A 143 -24.21 1.86 63.10
CA ARG A 143 -25.16 2.42 64.06
C ARG A 143 -26.13 3.32 63.32
N GLY A 144 -27.33 2.82 63.03
CA GLY A 144 -28.34 3.57 62.29
C GLY A 144 -29.65 2.82 62.16
N LYS A 145 -30.59 3.43 61.41
CA LYS A 145 -31.85 2.76 61.06
C LYS A 145 -31.59 1.61 60.09
N ASN A 146 -32.38 0.55 60.26
CA ASN A 146 -32.39 -0.59 59.34
C ASN A 146 -33.08 -0.22 58.03
N CYS A 147 -32.57 -0.74 56.91
CA CYS A 147 -33.20 -0.58 55.60
C CYS A 147 -34.24 -1.67 55.34
N SER A 148 -35.23 -1.31 54.52
CA SER A 148 -36.16 -2.24 53.89
C SER A 148 -35.49 -2.99 52.74
N CYS A 149 -36.29 -3.68 51.90
CA CYS A 149 -35.79 -4.31 50.68
C CYS A 149 -34.97 -3.32 49.82
N PRO A 150 -33.84 -3.78 49.23
CA PRO A 150 -33.06 -2.97 48.30
C PRO A 150 -33.86 -2.56 47.06
N PRO A 151 -33.48 -1.47 46.39
CA PRO A 151 -34.08 -1.10 45.11
C PRO A 151 -33.79 -2.18 44.07
N ALA A 152 -34.79 -2.52 43.26
CA ALA A 152 -34.59 -3.32 42.06
C ALA A 152 -33.91 -2.47 40.98
N ILE A 153 -33.08 -3.10 40.15
CA ILE A 153 -32.43 -2.46 39.00
C ILE A 153 -32.97 -3.08 37.72
N GLU A 154 -33.08 -2.28 36.66
CA GLU A 154 -33.47 -2.78 35.34
C GLU A 154 -32.33 -3.61 34.73
N ASN A 155 -32.68 -4.72 34.07
CA ASN A 155 -31.73 -5.63 33.40
C ASN A 155 -30.62 -6.19 34.32
N GLY A 156 -30.91 -6.34 35.61
CA GLY A 156 -30.00 -6.94 36.57
C GLY A 156 -30.72 -7.51 37.79
N ASP A 157 -30.02 -8.39 38.50
CA ASP A 157 -30.56 -9.15 39.63
C ASP A 157 -29.69 -9.00 40.87
N ILE A 158 -30.32 -9.07 42.05
CA ILE A 158 -29.62 -9.17 43.33
C ILE A 158 -29.19 -10.63 43.53
N ILE A 159 -27.88 -10.86 43.67
CA ILE A 159 -27.32 -12.22 43.82
C ILE A 159 -27.19 -12.67 45.28
N THR A 160 -27.30 -11.74 46.23
CA THR A 160 -27.29 -12.06 47.67
C THR A 160 -28.67 -12.49 48.17
N LEU A 161 -28.72 -13.39 49.15
CA LEU A 161 -29.98 -13.87 49.74
C LEU A 161 -30.84 -12.71 50.28
N SER A 162 -32.07 -12.61 49.77
CA SER A 162 -33.02 -11.57 50.16
C SER A 162 -33.50 -11.77 51.61
N LYS A 163 -33.45 -10.69 52.40
CA LYS A 163 -33.94 -10.62 53.78
C LYS A 163 -35.08 -9.61 53.86
N LYS A 164 -35.98 -9.80 54.84
CA LYS A 164 -37.07 -8.85 55.11
C LYS A 164 -36.57 -7.49 55.61
N GLN A 165 -35.42 -7.44 56.27
CA GLN A 165 -34.82 -6.23 56.82
C GLN A 165 -33.29 -6.35 56.87
N TYR A 166 -32.60 -5.22 56.68
CA TYR A 166 -31.14 -5.13 56.65
C TYR A 166 -30.64 -4.16 57.72
N LYS A 167 -29.65 -4.57 58.52
CA LYS A 167 -29.02 -3.69 59.50
C LYS A 167 -28.21 -2.59 58.80
N ALA A 168 -28.07 -1.42 59.43
CA ALA A 168 -27.16 -0.39 58.93
C ALA A 168 -25.74 -0.97 58.71
N GLY A 169 -25.11 -0.59 57.60
CA GLY A 169 -23.84 -1.17 57.14
C GLY A 169 -23.95 -2.47 56.34
N SER A 170 -25.12 -3.12 56.27
CA SER A 170 -25.32 -4.31 55.43
C SER A 170 -25.22 -3.97 53.95
N SER A 171 -24.68 -4.88 53.14
CA SER A 171 -24.58 -4.72 51.68
C SER A 171 -25.30 -5.83 50.91
N VAL A 172 -25.80 -5.50 49.72
CA VAL A 172 -26.26 -6.49 48.72
C VAL A 172 -25.47 -6.33 47.44
N GLN A 173 -25.32 -7.41 46.68
CA GLN A 173 -24.59 -7.42 45.41
C GLN A 173 -25.55 -7.60 44.24
N PHE A 174 -25.26 -6.90 43.15
CA PHE A 174 -25.98 -6.98 41.89
C PHE A 174 -25.14 -7.65 40.81
N LYS A 175 -25.84 -8.26 39.86
CA LYS A 175 -25.28 -8.80 38.63
C LYS A 175 -26.19 -8.43 37.48
N CYS A 176 -25.62 -7.82 36.44
CA CYS A 176 -26.37 -7.54 35.23
C CYS A 176 -26.68 -8.82 34.45
N GLN A 177 -27.75 -8.78 33.67
CA GLN A 177 -28.11 -9.84 32.73
C GLN A 177 -27.02 -10.04 31.67
N LYS A 178 -27.12 -11.14 30.91
CA LYS A 178 -26.14 -11.49 29.89
C LYS A 178 -25.97 -10.33 28.89
N TYR A 179 -24.70 -10.01 28.56
CA TYR A 179 -24.27 -8.93 27.66
C TYR A 179 -24.41 -7.49 28.17
N TYR A 180 -25.20 -7.24 29.21
CA TYR A 180 -25.25 -5.92 29.86
C TYR A 180 -23.97 -5.65 30.64
N SER A 181 -23.51 -4.41 30.62
CA SER A 181 -22.29 -3.97 31.31
C SER A 181 -22.65 -3.22 32.58
N LEU A 182 -22.06 -3.59 33.71
CA LEU A 182 -22.32 -2.96 35.00
C LEU A 182 -21.55 -1.64 35.11
N GLU A 183 -22.27 -0.53 35.29
CA GLU A 183 -21.72 0.79 35.58
C GLU A 183 -21.91 1.13 37.06
N GLY A 184 -20.80 1.49 37.71
CA GLY A 184 -20.76 1.79 39.15
C GLY A 184 -20.26 0.62 40.00
N ASP A 185 -20.52 0.69 41.31
CA ASP A 185 -20.17 -0.39 42.23
C ASP A 185 -21.24 -1.49 42.16
N ASN A 186 -20.81 -2.76 42.11
CA ASN A 186 -21.74 -3.88 42.11
C ASN A 186 -22.44 -4.09 43.46
N ARG A 187 -22.09 -3.33 44.49
CA ARG A 187 -22.70 -3.33 45.81
C ARG A 187 -23.44 -2.04 46.10
N THR A 188 -24.53 -2.18 46.81
CA THR A 188 -25.14 -1.08 47.56
C THR A 188 -25.18 -1.41 49.04
N PHE A 189 -25.13 -0.38 49.87
CA PHE A 189 -25.04 -0.46 51.31
C PHE A 189 -26.22 0.26 51.96
N CYS A 190 -26.66 -0.27 53.09
CA CYS A 190 -27.68 0.37 53.91
C CYS A 190 -27.05 1.47 54.77
N ASP A 191 -27.30 2.72 54.42
CA ASP A 191 -26.84 3.90 55.16
C ASP A 191 -28.02 4.57 55.89
N ASN A 192 -28.08 4.35 57.20
CA ASN A 192 -29.06 4.95 58.10
C ASN A 192 -30.53 4.90 57.60
N GLY A 193 -30.96 3.74 57.11
CA GLY A 193 -32.31 3.50 56.62
C GLY A 193 -32.54 3.77 55.14
N THR A 194 -31.53 4.28 54.42
CA THR A 194 -31.58 4.50 52.96
C THR A 194 -30.48 3.70 52.27
N TRP A 195 -30.76 3.14 51.10
CA TRP A 195 -29.73 2.45 50.31
C TRP A 195 -28.85 3.47 49.57
N THR A 196 -27.54 3.22 49.53
CA THR A 196 -26.63 4.00 48.68
C THR A 196 -26.95 3.80 47.19
N LYS A 197 -26.33 4.59 46.31
CA LYS A 197 -26.52 4.51 44.86
C LYS A 197 -26.33 3.06 44.36
N ALA A 198 -27.34 2.52 43.68
CA ALA A 198 -27.29 1.21 43.04
C ALA A 198 -26.58 1.29 41.68
N PRO A 199 -25.97 0.20 41.19
CA PRO A 199 -25.38 0.14 39.86
C PRO A 199 -26.43 0.27 38.76
N VAL A 200 -25.97 0.67 37.58
CA VAL A 200 -26.79 0.72 36.37
C VAL A 200 -26.28 -0.35 35.41
N CYS A 201 -27.20 -1.12 34.81
CA CYS A 201 -26.85 -2.08 33.77
C CYS A 201 -26.99 -1.41 32.41
N LEU A 202 -25.85 -1.10 31.78
CA LEU A 202 -25.79 -0.48 30.46
C LEU A 202 -26.10 -1.50 29.37
N GLU A 203 -26.96 -1.08 28.45
CA GLU A 203 -27.38 -1.90 27.32
C GLU A 203 -26.22 -2.22 26.36
N PRO A 204 -26.18 -3.45 25.82
CA PRO A 204 -25.25 -3.81 24.75
C PRO A 204 -25.71 -3.24 23.41
N CYS A 205 -24.78 -3.11 22.48
CA CYS A 205 -25.12 -2.82 21.09
C CYS A 205 -25.59 -4.10 20.40
N ALA A 206 -26.80 -4.06 19.84
CA ALA A 206 -27.38 -5.17 19.08
C ALA A 206 -27.10 -4.99 17.58
N ILE A 207 -26.34 -5.91 17.00
CA ILE A 207 -26.11 -5.98 15.55
C ILE A 207 -27.11 -6.97 14.97
N SER A 208 -28.00 -6.47 14.11
CA SER A 208 -28.96 -7.28 13.39
C SER A 208 -28.34 -7.91 12.15
N LEU A 209 -28.56 -9.21 11.97
CA LEU A 209 -28.19 -9.92 10.73
C LEU A 209 -28.93 -9.35 9.50
N ALA A 210 -30.18 -8.89 9.68
CA ALA A 210 -30.95 -8.27 8.60
C ALA A 210 -30.34 -6.93 8.16
N GLU A 211 -29.86 -6.12 9.12
CA GLU A 211 -29.18 -4.86 8.83
C GLU A 211 -27.85 -5.10 8.09
N MET A 212 -27.11 -6.13 8.51
CA MET A 212 -25.89 -6.55 7.81
C MET A 212 -26.16 -7.00 6.38
N GLU A 213 -27.23 -7.76 6.16
CA GLU A 213 -27.63 -8.24 4.83
C GLU A 213 -28.08 -7.09 3.91
N ASN A 214 -28.85 -6.15 4.46
CA ASN A 214 -29.32 -4.96 3.74
C ASN A 214 -28.14 -4.07 3.30
N ARG A 215 -27.12 -3.94 4.16
CA ARG A 215 -25.94 -3.11 3.90
C ARG A 215 -24.78 -3.82 3.18
N LYS A 216 -24.93 -5.12 2.87
CA LYS A 216 -23.90 -5.92 2.18
C LYS A 216 -22.56 -5.95 2.93
N ILE A 217 -22.64 -6.08 4.25
CA ILE A 217 -21.49 -6.17 5.16
C ILE A 217 -21.44 -7.52 5.87
N GLU A 218 -20.25 -7.90 6.30
CA GLU A 218 -19.97 -9.08 7.11
C GLU A 218 -18.94 -8.75 8.21
N ILE A 219 -18.81 -9.62 9.22
CA ILE A 219 -17.83 -9.42 10.30
C ILE A 219 -16.57 -10.20 9.95
N LYS A 220 -15.41 -9.55 10.05
CA LYS A 220 -14.11 -10.11 9.63
C LYS A 220 -13.69 -11.38 10.40
N ARG A 221 -14.13 -11.53 11.65
CA ARG A 221 -13.93 -12.74 12.46
C ARG A 221 -15.29 -13.32 12.85
N LYS A 222 -15.60 -14.51 12.34
CA LYS A 222 -16.69 -15.33 12.91
C LYS A 222 -16.31 -15.65 14.35
N LEU A 223 -17.09 -15.15 15.31
CA LEU A 223 -17.00 -15.58 16.69
C LEU A 223 -17.34 -17.08 16.74
N ASP A 224 -16.51 -17.89 17.42
CA ASP A 224 -16.79 -19.31 17.62
C ASP A 224 -18.14 -19.47 18.36
N GLY A 225 -19.13 -20.00 17.66
CA GLY A 225 -20.46 -20.23 18.21
C GLY A 225 -21.56 -20.07 17.15
N ASP A 226 -22.46 -21.05 17.13
CA ASP A 226 -23.65 -21.16 16.29
C ASP A 226 -24.41 -19.82 16.15
N ILE A 227 -24.29 -19.17 14.98
CA ILE A 227 -24.89 -17.86 14.68
C ILE A 227 -26.36 -18.09 14.32
N SER A 228 -27.20 -18.27 15.33
CA SER A 228 -28.65 -18.40 15.16
C SER A 228 -29.43 -17.12 15.52
N GLU A 229 -28.78 -16.11 16.14
CA GLU A 229 -29.43 -14.85 16.58
C GLU A 229 -28.54 -13.60 16.46
N ASN A 230 -29.15 -12.42 16.66
CA ASN A 230 -28.50 -11.10 16.71
C ASN A 230 -27.20 -11.11 17.54
N ILE A 231 -26.19 -10.38 17.09
CA ILE A 231 -24.89 -10.30 17.76
C ILE A 231 -24.92 -9.16 18.77
N TYR A 232 -24.65 -9.47 20.04
CA TYR A 232 -24.64 -8.50 21.14
C TYR A 232 -23.20 -8.16 21.55
N VAL A 233 -22.87 -6.87 21.51
CA VAL A 233 -21.55 -6.34 21.86
C VAL A 233 -21.66 -5.57 23.18
N PRO A 234 -20.95 -5.98 24.25
CA PRO A 234 -20.91 -5.22 25.50
C PRO A 234 -20.34 -3.80 25.30
N ARG A 235 -20.68 -2.87 26.19
CA ARG A 235 -20.12 -1.50 26.19
C ARG A 235 -18.60 -1.53 26.28
N GLY A 236 -17.94 -0.70 25.48
CA GLY A 236 -16.48 -0.67 25.32
C GLY A 236 -15.92 -1.82 24.46
N GLY A 237 -16.77 -2.72 23.98
CA GLY A 237 -16.41 -3.71 22.97
C GLY A 237 -16.33 -3.11 21.58
N SER A 238 -15.69 -3.81 20.66
CA SER A 238 -15.56 -3.39 19.26
C SER A 238 -15.74 -4.52 18.27
N VAL A 239 -16.27 -4.19 17.10
CA VAL A 239 -16.51 -5.16 16.02
C VAL A 239 -15.94 -4.61 14.71
N GLU A 240 -15.25 -5.47 13.97
CA GLU A 240 -14.67 -5.15 12.68
C GLU A 240 -15.55 -5.67 11.52
N PHE A 241 -16.03 -4.75 10.68
CA PHE A 241 -16.85 -5.04 9.50
C PHE A 241 -16.04 -4.98 8.21
N THR A 242 -16.44 -5.80 7.25
CA THR A 242 -15.96 -5.83 5.86
C THR A 242 -17.14 -5.83 4.90
N CYS A 243 -16.98 -5.26 3.70
CA CYS A 243 -17.99 -5.44 2.65
C CYS A 243 -17.97 -6.88 2.16
N LYS A 244 -19.14 -7.42 1.80
CA LYS A 244 -19.25 -8.72 1.16
C LYS A 244 -18.55 -8.72 -0.20
N MET A 245 -18.20 -9.90 -0.68
CA MET A 245 -17.69 -10.12 -2.04
C MET A 245 -18.57 -9.40 -3.08
N GLY A 246 -17.94 -8.67 -4.00
CA GLY A 246 -18.64 -7.84 -5.00
C GLY A 246 -18.95 -6.41 -4.55
N TYR A 247 -18.58 -6.01 -3.34
CA TYR A 247 -18.82 -4.66 -2.81
C TYR A 247 -17.54 -4.03 -2.23
N MET A 248 -17.42 -2.71 -2.35
CA MET A 248 -16.30 -1.93 -1.83
C MET A 248 -16.78 -0.80 -0.90
N VAL A 249 -15.92 -0.43 0.06
CA VAL A 249 -16.18 0.67 0.99
C VAL A 249 -16.09 2.00 0.24
N THR A 250 -17.07 2.88 0.47
CA THR A 250 -17.16 4.18 -0.21
C THR A 250 -16.38 5.31 0.46
N THR A 251 -16.03 5.16 1.74
CA THR A 251 -15.28 6.17 2.49
C THR A 251 -13.78 6.01 2.30
N ASN A 252 -13.06 7.14 2.23
CA ASN A 252 -11.62 7.23 2.03
C ASN A 252 -10.84 6.23 2.94
N PRO A 253 -9.83 5.49 2.41
CA PRO A 253 -9.04 4.51 3.16
C PRO A 253 -8.23 5.11 4.34
N SER A 254 -8.21 6.44 4.48
CA SER A 254 -7.58 7.17 5.59
C SER A 254 -8.44 7.21 6.86
N GLN A 255 -9.74 6.91 6.77
CA GLN A 255 -10.62 6.72 7.92
C GLN A 255 -10.95 5.23 7.99
N SER A 256 -10.16 4.50 8.78
CA SER A 256 -10.40 3.10 9.12
C SER A 256 -11.66 2.96 9.99
N VAL A 257 -12.85 3.19 9.41
CA VAL A 257 -14.16 2.93 10.04
C VAL A 257 -14.57 1.47 9.80
N SER A 258 -13.60 0.56 9.80
CA SER A 258 -13.90 -0.87 9.83
C SER A 258 -14.19 -1.31 11.25
N VAL A 259 -13.70 -0.60 12.29
CA VAL A 259 -13.86 -0.95 13.70
C VAL A 259 -14.87 -0.01 14.36
N ILE A 260 -16.02 -0.55 14.76
CA ILE A 260 -17.07 0.21 15.46
C ILE A 260 -17.00 -0.11 16.95
N GLN A 261 -16.96 0.94 17.80
CA GLN A 261 -16.97 0.84 19.26
C GLN A 261 -18.40 0.93 19.80
N CYS A 262 -18.76 0.07 20.74
CA CYS A 262 -20.05 0.13 21.41
C CYS A 262 -20.01 1.13 22.57
N ASN A 263 -20.37 2.38 22.31
CA ASN A 263 -20.32 3.48 23.29
C ASN A 263 -21.69 3.94 23.77
N GLY A 264 -22.78 3.35 23.29
CA GLY A 264 -24.16 3.69 23.69
C GLY A 264 -25.00 4.38 22.66
N ASP A 265 -24.39 4.84 21.58
CA ASP A 265 -25.09 5.38 20.43
C ASP A 265 -25.41 4.27 19.42
N SER A 266 -26.27 4.58 18.45
CA SER A 266 -26.55 3.70 17.31
C SER A 266 -25.26 3.37 16.54
N ILE A 267 -25.08 2.09 16.20
CA ILE A 267 -23.93 1.59 15.44
C ILE A 267 -23.89 2.29 14.07
N VAL A 268 -22.79 2.99 13.78
CA VAL A 268 -22.58 3.64 12.47
C VAL A 268 -21.94 2.65 11.51
N TYR A 269 -22.76 1.97 10.71
CA TYR A 269 -22.31 0.97 9.75
C TYR A 269 -21.54 1.58 8.56
N PRO A 270 -20.57 0.85 7.98
CA PRO A 270 -19.91 1.28 6.75
C PRO A 270 -20.88 1.20 5.55
N GLU A 271 -20.69 2.09 4.59
CA GLU A 271 -21.44 2.09 3.33
C GLU A 271 -20.67 1.34 2.24
N CYS A 272 -21.24 0.21 1.83
CA CYS A 272 -20.73 -0.62 0.75
C CYS A 272 -21.45 -0.28 -0.57
N LYS A 273 -20.68 -0.03 -1.62
CA LYS A 273 -21.20 0.07 -2.99
C LYS A 273 -20.77 -1.13 -3.80
N GLU A 274 -21.63 -1.56 -4.69
CA GLU A 274 -21.35 -2.63 -5.65
C GLU A 274 -20.16 -2.25 -6.53
N ILE A 275 -19.25 -3.20 -6.72
CA ILE A 275 -18.09 -3.03 -7.60
C ILE A 275 -18.58 -3.21 -9.03
N VAL A 276 -18.40 -2.15 -9.81
CA VAL A 276 -18.82 -2.10 -11.20
C VAL A 276 -17.68 -1.51 -12.02
N CYS A 277 -17.30 -2.22 -13.09
CA CYS A 277 -16.35 -1.69 -14.06
C CYS A 277 -17.08 -1.16 -15.29
N SER A 278 -16.67 0.02 -15.74
CA SER A 278 -17.08 0.56 -17.05
C SER A 278 -16.24 -0.08 -18.17
N PRO A 279 -16.78 -0.20 -19.40
CA PRO A 279 -16.02 -0.69 -20.55
C PRO A 279 -14.73 0.14 -20.75
N PRO A 280 -13.56 -0.53 -20.82
CA PRO A 280 -12.28 0.17 -20.90
C PRO A 280 -12.09 0.82 -22.27
N GLN A 281 -11.31 1.89 -22.30
CA GLN A 281 -10.89 2.53 -23.54
C GLN A 281 -9.48 2.02 -23.88
N ILE A 282 -9.39 1.18 -24.93
CA ILE A 282 -8.14 0.53 -25.35
C ILE A 282 -7.68 1.14 -26.67
N GLU A 283 -6.65 1.98 -26.64
CA GLU A 283 -6.07 2.54 -27.87
C GLU A 283 -5.30 1.46 -28.65
N ASN A 284 -5.52 1.37 -29.96
CA ASN A 284 -4.88 0.38 -30.84
C ASN A 284 -5.12 -1.08 -30.39
N GLY A 285 -6.32 -1.36 -29.87
CA GLY A 285 -6.76 -2.68 -29.47
C GLY A 285 -8.28 -2.76 -29.36
N ASN A 286 -8.78 -3.98 -29.24
CA ASN A 286 -10.18 -4.30 -28.99
C ASN A 286 -10.28 -5.26 -27.79
N PHE A 287 -11.49 -5.40 -27.24
CA PHE A 287 -11.77 -6.33 -26.16
C PHE A 287 -13.09 -7.07 -26.37
N GLN A 288 -13.22 -8.23 -25.74
CA GLN A 288 -14.45 -9.03 -25.71
C GLN A 288 -14.65 -9.63 -24.31
N PRO A 289 -15.91 -9.80 -23.84
CA PRO A 289 -17.15 -9.34 -24.47
C PRO A 289 -17.30 -7.82 -24.38
N ASN A 290 -17.95 -7.20 -25.37
CA ASN A 290 -18.29 -5.76 -25.34
C ASN A 290 -19.64 -5.54 -24.64
N GLN A 291 -19.62 -5.06 -23.41
CA GLN A 291 -20.79 -4.81 -22.57
C GLN A 291 -20.76 -3.36 -22.06
N ILE A 292 -21.94 -2.82 -21.70
CA ILE A 292 -22.09 -1.45 -21.21
C ILE A 292 -21.58 -1.32 -19.77
N GLN A 293 -21.56 -2.43 -19.04
CA GLN A 293 -21.21 -2.52 -17.63
C GLN A 293 -20.77 -3.95 -17.30
N TYR A 294 -19.86 -4.08 -16.33
CA TYR A 294 -19.30 -5.36 -15.89
C TYR A 294 -19.37 -5.47 -14.37
N GLU A 295 -19.74 -6.64 -13.89
CA GLU A 295 -19.83 -6.99 -12.49
C GLU A 295 -18.46 -7.43 -11.94
N TYR A 296 -18.35 -7.53 -10.62
CA TYR A 296 -17.14 -8.02 -9.96
C TYR A 296 -16.76 -9.43 -10.46
N GLU A 297 -15.46 -9.66 -10.67
CA GLU A 297 -14.91 -10.89 -11.27
C GLU A 297 -15.23 -11.13 -12.75
N ASP A 298 -16.03 -10.28 -13.40
CA ASP A 298 -16.18 -10.34 -14.85
C ASP A 298 -14.82 -10.15 -15.53
N THR A 299 -14.65 -10.84 -16.66
CA THR A 299 -13.40 -10.82 -17.41
C THR A 299 -13.60 -10.33 -18.83
N ILE A 300 -12.60 -9.63 -19.31
CA ILE A 300 -12.47 -9.25 -20.71
C ILE A 300 -11.14 -9.78 -21.24
N GLU A 301 -11.14 -10.18 -22.50
CA GLU A 301 -9.94 -10.53 -23.23
C GLU A 301 -9.58 -9.38 -24.18
N THR A 302 -8.35 -8.89 -24.05
CA THR A 302 -7.83 -7.79 -24.85
C THR A 302 -6.98 -8.31 -25.99
N GLN A 303 -7.23 -7.81 -27.19
CA GLN A 303 -6.45 -8.09 -28.38
C GLN A 303 -5.92 -6.79 -28.97
N CYS A 304 -4.60 -6.68 -29.14
CA CYS A 304 -3.97 -5.50 -29.70
C CYS A 304 -3.93 -5.57 -31.23
N GLU A 305 -4.04 -4.40 -31.87
CA GLU A 305 -3.90 -4.25 -33.31
C GLU A 305 -2.48 -4.57 -33.81
N SER A 306 -2.35 -4.74 -35.13
CA SER A 306 -1.06 -5.05 -35.77
C SER A 306 0.00 -3.98 -35.46
N GLY A 307 1.07 -4.41 -34.80
CA GLY A 307 2.17 -3.55 -34.40
C GLY A 307 2.14 -3.06 -32.95
N TYR A 308 1.14 -3.52 -32.17
CA TYR A 308 1.04 -3.32 -30.73
C TYR A 308 1.04 -4.65 -29.98
N GLN A 309 1.39 -4.63 -28.70
CA GLN A 309 1.41 -5.77 -27.79
C GLN A 309 0.86 -5.34 -26.42
N LEU A 310 0.36 -6.30 -25.65
CA LEU A 310 -0.12 -6.03 -24.30
C LEU A 310 1.04 -5.59 -23.39
N GLN A 311 0.78 -4.58 -22.56
CA GLN A 311 1.72 -4.16 -21.52
C GLN A 311 1.91 -5.25 -20.45
N SER A 312 0.82 -5.91 -20.08
CA SER A 312 0.85 -7.12 -19.26
C SER A 312 1.06 -8.35 -20.15
N ARG A 313 1.69 -9.41 -19.64
CA ARG A 313 1.77 -10.70 -20.34
C ARG A 313 0.43 -11.44 -20.36
N GLN A 314 -0.54 -10.99 -19.57
CA GLN A 314 -1.90 -11.54 -19.51
C GLN A 314 -2.82 -10.75 -20.45
N ALA A 315 -3.52 -11.45 -21.33
CA ALA A 315 -4.54 -10.88 -22.21
C ALA A 315 -5.89 -10.67 -21.51
N THR A 316 -6.12 -11.41 -20.43
CA THR A 316 -7.34 -11.32 -19.65
C THR A 316 -7.20 -10.27 -18.55
N SER A 317 -8.17 -9.36 -18.47
CA SER A 317 -8.34 -8.41 -17.39
C SER A 317 -9.61 -8.73 -16.62
N THR A 318 -9.55 -8.70 -15.30
CA THR A 318 -10.67 -8.98 -14.42
C THR A 318 -11.15 -7.69 -13.75
N CYS A 319 -12.46 -7.52 -13.60
CA CYS A 319 -13.03 -6.41 -12.84
C CYS A 319 -12.79 -6.64 -11.35
N THR A 320 -12.05 -5.72 -10.72
CA THR A 320 -11.70 -5.77 -9.30
C THR A 320 -12.16 -4.51 -8.58
N GLU A 321 -11.99 -4.45 -7.25
CA GLU A 321 -12.27 -3.27 -6.42
C GLU A 321 -11.55 -1.99 -6.87
N THR A 322 -10.44 -2.10 -7.61
CA THR A 322 -9.65 -0.96 -8.13
C THR A 322 -9.90 -0.70 -9.62
N GLY A 323 -10.82 -1.43 -10.25
CA GLY A 323 -11.05 -1.42 -11.69
C GLY A 323 -10.45 -2.64 -12.38
N TRP A 324 -10.15 -2.51 -13.68
CA TRP A 324 -9.60 -3.61 -14.49
C TRP A 324 -8.17 -3.97 -14.10
N SER A 325 -7.96 -5.23 -13.73
CA SER A 325 -6.65 -5.75 -13.33
C SER A 325 -6.31 -7.06 -14.04
N PRO A 326 -5.15 -7.17 -14.73
CA PRO A 326 -4.24 -6.08 -15.06
C PRO A 326 -4.91 -5.04 -15.99
N PRO A 327 -4.43 -3.79 -16.03
CA PRO A 327 -4.96 -2.79 -16.95
C PRO A 327 -4.80 -3.23 -18.42
N PRO A 328 -5.87 -3.20 -19.24
CA PRO A 328 -5.85 -3.69 -20.62
C PRO A 328 -5.23 -2.65 -21.57
N ILE A 329 -3.91 -2.50 -21.52
CA ILE A 329 -3.17 -1.47 -22.26
C ILE A 329 -2.36 -2.11 -23.39
N CYS A 330 -2.51 -1.57 -24.61
CA CYS A 330 -1.72 -1.93 -25.79
C CYS A 330 -0.59 -0.90 -26.00
N ILE A 331 0.65 -1.38 -26.03
CA ILE A 331 1.86 -0.59 -26.29
C ILE A 331 2.49 -0.98 -27.62
N PRO A 332 3.20 -0.08 -28.33
CA PRO A 332 3.87 -0.43 -29.58
C PRO A 332 4.82 -1.63 -29.38
N LYS A 333 4.87 -2.53 -30.37
CA LYS A 333 5.86 -3.61 -30.39
C LYS A 333 7.24 -2.99 -30.49
N ASN A 334 8.14 -3.45 -29.62
CA ASN A 334 9.55 -3.13 -29.75
C ASN A 334 10.19 -4.15 -30.70
N CYS A 335 11.30 -3.78 -31.31
CA CYS A 335 12.05 -4.70 -32.16
C CYS A 335 13.09 -5.45 -31.33
N ASP A 336 12.90 -6.76 -31.20
CA ASP A 336 13.85 -7.64 -30.51
C ASP A 336 15.17 -7.79 -31.27
N TYR A 337 16.15 -8.39 -30.58
CA TYR A 337 17.42 -8.78 -31.17
C TYR A 337 17.21 -9.77 -32.31
N ILE A 338 17.83 -9.51 -33.47
CA ILE A 338 17.73 -10.33 -34.66
C ILE A 338 19.03 -11.10 -34.91
N ARG A 339 18.92 -12.38 -35.25
CA ARG A 339 20.04 -13.21 -35.73
C ARG A 339 20.06 -13.17 -37.25
N ILE A 340 21.15 -12.69 -37.83
CA ILE A 340 21.31 -12.55 -39.28
C ILE A 340 22.14 -13.74 -39.78
N GLU A 341 21.58 -14.57 -40.65
CA GLU A 341 22.33 -15.66 -41.27
C GLU A 341 23.40 -15.09 -42.22
N ASN A 342 24.64 -15.58 -42.14
CA ASN A 342 25.78 -15.06 -42.90
C ASN A 342 26.01 -13.55 -42.71
N GLY A 343 25.69 -13.03 -41.52
CA GLY A 343 25.95 -11.64 -41.13
C GLY A 343 25.94 -11.46 -39.61
N LYS A 344 26.13 -10.21 -39.19
CA LYS A 344 26.08 -9.80 -37.78
C LYS A 344 25.68 -8.33 -37.67
N LEU A 345 25.18 -7.93 -36.50
CA LEU A 345 25.03 -6.52 -36.19
C LEU A 345 26.39 -5.88 -35.93
N SER A 346 26.43 -4.54 -35.86
CA SER A 346 27.63 -3.80 -35.45
C SER A 346 28.17 -4.31 -34.11
N ASP A 347 29.50 -4.32 -33.95
CA ASP A 347 30.17 -4.95 -32.79
C ASP A 347 29.69 -4.40 -31.44
N SER A 348 29.24 -3.14 -31.39
CA SER A 348 28.65 -2.53 -30.20
C SER A 348 27.32 -3.19 -29.79
N TYR A 349 26.49 -3.56 -30.76
CA TYR A 349 25.19 -4.21 -30.54
C TYR A 349 25.36 -5.69 -30.18
N GLU A 350 26.33 -6.37 -30.80
CA GLU A 350 26.67 -7.76 -30.51
C GLU A 350 27.22 -7.92 -29.08
N ARG A 351 28.10 -7.00 -28.65
CA ARG A 351 28.72 -7.05 -27.32
C ARG A 351 27.74 -6.76 -26.18
N TRP A 352 26.77 -5.86 -26.41
CA TRP A 352 25.87 -5.36 -25.38
C TRP A 352 24.40 -5.57 -25.76
N LYS A 353 24.06 -6.77 -26.23
CA LYS A 353 22.70 -7.12 -26.71
C LYS A 353 21.61 -6.81 -25.68
N ASP A 354 21.84 -7.12 -24.41
CA ASP A 354 20.84 -6.96 -23.35
C ASP A 354 20.62 -5.49 -22.95
N TYR A 355 21.56 -4.61 -23.32
CA TYR A 355 21.47 -3.17 -23.09
C TYR A 355 20.74 -2.45 -24.23
N TYR A 356 20.97 -2.87 -25.48
CA TYR A 356 20.43 -2.18 -26.65
C TYR A 356 19.06 -2.70 -27.11
N PHE A 357 18.67 -3.92 -26.74
CA PHE A 357 17.42 -4.54 -27.17
C PHE A 357 16.48 -4.78 -25.97
N PRO A 358 15.15 -4.68 -26.17
CA PRO A 358 14.47 -4.43 -27.44
C PRO A 358 14.47 -2.94 -27.85
N ARG A 359 14.61 -2.66 -29.15
CA ARG A 359 14.71 -1.31 -29.71
C ARG A 359 13.31 -0.69 -29.87
N ARG A 360 13.19 0.60 -29.55
CA ARG A 360 11.93 1.35 -29.71
C ARG A 360 11.70 1.76 -31.16
N VAL A 361 10.45 1.98 -31.55
CA VAL A 361 10.11 2.49 -32.89
C VAL A 361 10.88 3.78 -33.20
N GLY A 362 11.43 3.87 -34.41
CA GLY A 362 12.28 4.97 -34.89
C GLY A 362 13.78 4.77 -34.64
N GLN A 363 14.16 3.81 -33.79
CA GLN A 363 15.56 3.50 -33.54
C GLN A 363 16.15 2.58 -34.61
N THR A 364 17.42 2.76 -34.96
CA THR A 364 18.06 2.00 -36.05
C THR A 364 19.15 1.05 -35.56
N VAL A 365 19.49 0.05 -36.36
CA VAL A 365 20.67 -0.82 -36.18
C VAL A 365 21.41 -0.95 -37.51
N ASP A 366 22.73 -1.01 -37.41
CA ASP A 366 23.62 -1.21 -38.54
C ASP A 366 24.11 -2.66 -38.53
N TYR A 367 24.10 -3.31 -39.68
CA TYR A 367 24.49 -4.71 -39.84
C TYR A 367 25.43 -4.92 -41.02
N TYR A 368 26.23 -5.97 -40.91
CA TYR A 368 27.33 -6.32 -41.80
C TYR A 368 27.16 -7.77 -42.24
N CYS A 369 27.45 -8.05 -43.50
CA CYS A 369 27.43 -9.42 -44.00
C CYS A 369 28.83 -10.05 -43.95
N SER A 370 28.86 -11.36 -43.75
CA SER A 370 30.06 -12.17 -43.79
C SER A 370 30.67 -12.17 -45.19
N TYR A 371 31.95 -12.53 -45.29
CA TYR A 371 32.66 -12.58 -46.57
C TYR A 371 31.92 -13.46 -47.60
N GLY A 372 31.75 -12.94 -48.82
CA GLY A 372 31.00 -13.60 -49.88
C GLY A 372 29.48 -13.38 -49.83
N PHE A 373 28.99 -12.50 -48.96
CA PHE A 373 27.58 -12.07 -48.88
C PHE A 373 27.49 -10.55 -48.86
N LEU A 374 26.36 -10.01 -49.33
CA LEU A 374 26.06 -8.57 -49.31
C LEU A 374 24.62 -8.31 -48.86
N PRO A 375 24.37 -7.19 -48.17
CA PRO A 375 23.03 -6.67 -47.92
C PRO A 375 22.33 -6.24 -49.21
N ILE A 376 21.01 -5.99 -49.13
CA ILE A 376 20.17 -5.62 -50.27
C ILE A 376 20.64 -4.34 -51.01
N ASN A 377 21.29 -3.41 -50.30
CA ASN A 377 21.87 -2.20 -50.88
C ASN A 377 23.22 -2.43 -51.59
N LYS A 378 23.74 -3.67 -51.62
CA LYS A 378 25.01 -4.08 -52.25
C LYS A 378 26.26 -3.40 -51.67
N GLU A 379 26.15 -2.78 -50.49
CA GLU A 379 27.27 -2.17 -49.78
C GLU A 379 27.89 -3.12 -48.75
N THR A 380 28.98 -2.71 -48.10
CA THR A 380 29.61 -3.54 -47.05
C THR A 380 28.76 -3.64 -45.78
N TRP A 381 27.81 -2.72 -45.61
CA TRP A 381 26.91 -2.65 -44.47
C TRP A 381 25.57 -2.03 -44.89
N SER A 382 24.54 -2.25 -44.07
CA SER A 382 23.23 -1.64 -44.27
C SER A 382 22.59 -1.29 -42.92
N ARG A 383 21.64 -0.36 -42.96
CA ARG A 383 20.88 0.10 -41.80
C ARG A 383 19.46 -0.41 -41.87
N SER A 384 18.98 -0.94 -40.76
CA SER A 384 17.57 -1.26 -40.57
C SER A 384 16.97 -0.39 -39.48
N SER A 385 15.75 0.06 -39.69
CA SER A 385 15.01 0.90 -38.75
C SER A 385 13.94 0.07 -38.07
N CYS A 386 13.79 0.21 -36.75
CA CYS A 386 12.71 -0.40 -36.02
C CYS A 386 11.42 0.36 -36.32
N THR A 387 10.47 -0.33 -36.93
CA THR A 387 9.14 0.19 -37.24
C THR A 387 8.10 -0.52 -36.38
N LYS A 388 6.85 -0.03 -36.39
CA LYS A 388 5.72 -0.74 -35.76
C LYS A 388 5.49 -2.15 -36.30
N PHE A 389 6.04 -2.48 -37.48
CA PHE A 389 5.94 -3.81 -38.10
C PHE A 389 7.21 -4.65 -37.96
N GLY A 390 8.18 -4.19 -37.15
CA GLY A 390 9.50 -4.82 -37.01
C GLY A 390 10.59 -4.10 -37.80
N TRP A 391 11.70 -4.79 -38.02
CA TRP A 391 12.89 -4.26 -38.70
C TRP A 391 12.64 -4.03 -40.20
N SER A 392 12.87 -2.81 -40.68
CA SER A 392 12.71 -2.45 -42.11
C SER A 392 13.87 -1.57 -42.63
N PRO A 393 14.53 -1.94 -43.75
CA PRO A 393 14.40 -3.22 -44.45
C PRO A 393 14.83 -4.38 -43.54
N GLU A 394 14.28 -5.58 -43.75
CA GLU A 394 14.62 -6.75 -42.95
C GLU A 394 16.12 -7.08 -43.09
N PRO A 395 16.90 -7.15 -41.99
CA PRO A 395 18.32 -7.45 -42.04
C PRO A 395 18.60 -8.85 -42.61
N LYS A 396 18.95 -8.89 -43.90
CA LYS A 396 19.26 -10.11 -44.66
C LYS A 396 20.54 -9.95 -45.46
N CYS A 397 21.29 -11.04 -45.56
CA CYS A 397 22.53 -11.14 -46.32
C CYS A 397 22.34 -12.13 -47.47
N PHE A 398 22.56 -11.65 -48.69
CA PHE A 398 22.38 -12.39 -49.93
C PHE A 398 23.74 -12.84 -50.47
N LYS A 399 23.79 -14.03 -51.08
CA LYS A 399 25.05 -14.54 -51.65
C LYS A 399 25.59 -13.56 -52.69
N LYS A 400 26.85 -13.15 -52.55
CA LYS A 400 27.54 -12.34 -53.56
C LYS A 400 28.10 -13.26 -54.65
N CYS A 401 27.80 -12.95 -55.90
CA CYS A 401 28.42 -13.62 -57.05
C CYS A 401 29.38 -12.66 -57.75
N ASP A 402 30.66 -13.01 -57.78
CA ASP A 402 31.69 -12.27 -58.50
C ASP A 402 31.73 -12.70 -59.97
N ILE A 403 31.88 -11.75 -60.89
CA ILE A 403 32.07 -12.08 -62.32
C ILE A 403 33.51 -12.61 -62.50
N PRO A 404 33.70 -13.80 -63.11
CA PRO A 404 35.04 -14.29 -63.44
C PRO A 404 35.82 -13.30 -64.29
N ARG A 405 37.11 -13.09 -63.98
CA ARG A 405 37.96 -12.11 -64.68
C ARG A 405 38.11 -12.41 -66.19
N GLN A 406 37.98 -13.68 -66.56
CA GLN A 406 38.08 -14.16 -67.94
C GLN A 406 37.02 -15.24 -68.15
N LEU A 407 36.44 -15.24 -69.35
CA LEU A 407 35.59 -16.32 -69.85
C LEU A 407 36.30 -16.93 -71.05
N ALA A 408 36.64 -18.21 -70.99
CA ALA A 408 37.32 -18.87 -72.11
C ALA A 408 36.41 -18.84 -73.35
N HIS A 409 36.94 -18.29 -74.45
CA HIS A 409 36.22 -18.14 -75.72
C HIS A 409 34.90 -17.34 -75.60
N GLY A 410 34.88 -16.33 -74.72
CA GLY A 410 33.73 -15.45 -74.55
C GLY A 410 34.02 -14.17 -73.77
N THR A 411 33.03 -13.30 -73.71
CA THR A 411 33.08 -12.01 -73.00
C THR A 411 31.80 -11.78 -72.20
N PHE A 412 31.91 -11.19 -71.02
CA PHE A 412 30.74 -10.79 -70.24
C PHE A 412 30.25 -9.41 -70.69
N ASN A 413 28.93 -9.24 -70.76
CA ASN A 413 28.30 -7.94 -71.09
C ASN A 413 28.17 -7.03 -69.86
N ALA A 414 28.71 -7.46 -68.71
CA ALA A 414 28.68 -6.77 -67.43
C ALA A 414 30.10 -6.39 -67.01
N HIS A 415 30.24 -5.30 -66.26
CA HIS A 415 31.55 -4.87 -65.80
C HIS A 415 31.98 -5.64 -64.55
N THR A 416 33.27 -5.98 -64.45
CA THR A 416 33.84 -6.74 -63.32
C THR A 416 33.75 -6.04 -61.96
N TRP A 417 33.51 -4.73 -61.93
CA TRP A 417 33.33 -3.94 -60.70
C TRP A 417 31.88 -3.93 -60.18
N GLN A 418 30.91 -4.40 -60.98
CA GLN A 418 29.53 -4.50 -60.55
C GLN A 418 29.34 -5.67 -59.58
N LYS A 419 28.62 -5.41 -58.48
CA LYS A 419 28.31 -6.41 -57.45
C LYS A 419 26.96 -7.04 -57.75
N TYR A 420 26.91 -8.37 -57.78
CA TYR A 420 25.69 -9.14 -57.98
C TYR A 420 25.34 -9.92 -56.72
N ILE A 421 24.06 -9.96 -56.39
CA ILE A 421 23.51 -10.72 -55.27
C ILE A 421 22.54 -11.80 -55.74
N GLU A 422 22.23 -12.74 -54.87
CA GLU A 422 21.28 -13.83 -55.14
C GLU A 422 19.98 -13.34 -55.80
N GLY A 423 19.59 -13.99 -56.89
CA GLY A 423 18.41 -13.65 -57.70
C GLY A 423 18.69 -12.76 -58.92
N GLU A 424 19.88 -12.16 -59.02
CA GLU A 424 20.25 -11.30 -60.17
C GLU A 424 20.88 -12.09 -61.32
N GLU A 425 20.70 -11.61 -62.55
CA GLU A 425 21.22 -12.25 -63.77
C GLU A 425 22.36 -11.45 -64.43
N ILE A 426 23.29 -12.19 -65.05
CA ILE A 426 24.29 -11.65 -65.97
C ILE A 426 24.11 -12.26 -67.35
N SER A 427 24.57 -11.56 -68.38
CA SER A 427 24.66 -12.07 -69.76
C SER A 427 26.11 -12.07 -70.25
N PHE A 428 26.41 -13.02 -71.13
CA PHE A 428 27.72 -13.18 -71.77
C PHE A 428 27.54 -13.53 -73.25
N SER A 429 28.61 -13.39 -74.03
CA SER A 429 28.64 -13.68 -75.46
C SER A 429 29.87 -14.52 -75.79
N CYS A 430 29.72 -15.54 -76.63
CA CYS A 430 30.81 -16.44 -77.02
C CYS A 430 31.46 -15.99 -78.33
N GLU A 431 32.75 -16.31 -78.48
CA GLU A 431 33.52 -16.05 -79.70
C GLU A 431 33.07 -16.97 -80.85
N ASN A 432 33.42 -16.59 -82.09
CA ASN A 432 33.03 -17.34 -83.29
C ASN A 432 33.54 -18.80 -83.24
N GLY A 433 32.63 -19.76 -83.42
CA GLY A 433 32.93 -21.20 -83.32
C GLY A 433 32.52 -21.85 -81.99
N TYR A 434 32.01 -21.07 -81.04
CA TYR A 434 31.53 -21.55 -79.74
C TYR A 434 30.07 -21.12 -79.50
N ASP A 435 29.30 -21.96 -78.80
CA ASP A 435 27.95 -21.66 -78.33
C ASP A 435 27.88 -21.69 -76.80
N PRO A 436 26.97 -20.93 -76.16
CA PRO A 436 26.76 -21.00 -74.72
C PRO A 436 26.37 -22.42 -74.31
N ALA A 437 27.06 -22.99 -73.32
CA ALA A 437 26.80 -24.33 -72.81
C ALA A 437 25.34 -24.52 -72.31
N ASN A 438 24.69 -23.41 -71.95
CA ASN A 438 23.31 -23.36 -71.47
C ASN A 438 22.30 -22.87 -72.50
N GLN A 439 22.69 -22.67 -73.76
CA GLN A 439 21.85 -22.17 -74.87
C GLN A 439 21.21 -20.79 -74.69
N GLN A 440 21.32 -20.17 -73.49
CA GLN A 440 20.65 -18.92 -73.14
C GLN A 440 21.61 -17.75 -72.90
N ALA A 441 22.93 -18.00 -72.90
CA ALA A 441 23.99 -16.99 -72.72
C ALA A 441 23.82 -16.10 -71.46
N LYS A 442 23.09 -16.61 -70.46
CA LYS A 442 22.76 -15.92 -69.21
C LYS A 442 23.05 -16.81 -68.01
N ALA A 443 23.43 -16.22 -66.88
CA ALA A 443 23.58 -16.96 -65.62
C ALA A 443 22.91 -16.19 -64.48
N VAL A 444 22.28 -16.91 -63.56
CA VAL A 444 21.61 -16.33 -62.40
C VAL A 444 22.46 -16.60 -61.16
N CYS A 445 22.61 -15.59 -60.30
CA CYS A 445 23.29 -15.74 -59.03
C CYS A 445 22.39 -16.53 -58.08
N THR A 446 22.86 -17.70 -57.67
CA THR A 446 22.18 -18.57 -56.69
C THR A 446 22.97 -18.64 -55.40
N LYS A 447 22.43 -19.32 -54.37
CA LYS A 447 23.15 -19.59 -53.11
C LYS A 447 24.51 -20.27 -53.30
N ASN A 448 24.67 -21.02 -54.39
CA ASN A 448 25.89 -21.77 -54.72
C ASN A 448 26.78 -21.06 -55.75
N GLY A 449 26.47 -19.80 -56.11
CA GLY A 449 27.16 -19.06 -57.16
C GLY A 449 26.37 -19.00 -58.47
N TRP A 450 27.04 -18.67 -59.58
CA TRP A 450 26.41 -18.56 -60.89
C TRP A 450 25.89 -19.91 -61.38
N SER A 451 24.59 -19.97 -61.68
CA SER A 451 23.93 -21.15 -62.23
C SER A 451 23.08 -20.81 -63.46
N PRO A 452 23.23 -21.55 -64.57
CA PRO A 452 24.34 -22.46 -64.83
C PRO A 452 25.66 -21.67 -64.90
N ALA A 453 26.79 -22.32 -64.61
CA ALA A 453 28.09 -21.66 -64.65
C ALA A 453 28.36 -21.13 -66.09
N PRO A 454 28.69 -19.85 -66.27
CA PRO A 454 28.96 -19.28 -67.59
C PRO A 454 30.10 -20.02 -68.30
N ARG A 455 29.79 -20.61 -69.45
CA ARG A 455 30.75 -21.40 -70.24
C ARG A 455 30.35 -21.39 -71.72
N CYS A 456 31.36 -21.30 -72.59
CA CYS A 456 31.22 -21.42 -74.03
C CYS A 456 31.82 -22.76 -74.48
N ASP A 457 31.05 -23.60 -75.14
CA ASP A 457 31.48 -24.90 -75.67
C ASP A 457 31.59 -24.83 -77.19
N MET A 458 32.54 -25.59 -77.76
CA MET A 458 32.75 -25.60 -79.21
C MET A 458 31.50 -26.11 -79.93
N LYS A 459 31.13 -25.45 -81.02
CA LYS A 459 30.00 -25.87 -81.86
C LYS A 459 30.22 -27.30 -82.33
N LYS A 460 29.26 -28.19 -82.07
CA LYS A 460 29.29 -29.53 -82.65
C LYS A 460 29.07 -29.40 -84.14
N THR A 461 30.10 -29.72 -84.93
CA THR A 461 29.97 -29.97 -86.37
C THR A 461 29.17 -31.26 -86.53
N GLU A 462 28.04 -31.20 -87.23
CA GLU A 462 27.29 -32.41 -87.65
C GLU A 462 28.07 -33.25 -88.65
#